data_AF-A0A0M3BC65-F1
#
_entry.id   AF-A0A0M3BC65-F1
#
_cell.length_a   1.000
_cell.length_b   1.000
_cell.length_c   1.000
_cell.angle_alpha   90.00
_cell.angle_beta   90.00
_cell.angle_gamma   90.00
#
_symmetry.space_group_name_H-M   'P 1'
#
loop_
_entity.id
_entity.type
_entity.pdbx_description
1 polymer ?
#
loop_
_entity_poly.entity_id
_entity_poly.type
_entity_poly.pdbx_seq_one_letter_code
_entity_poly.pdbx_strand_id
1 'polypeptide(L)' 'MSDIPSPTLPMGDENRHLFCQMAVELPLQDLIEDAVKAGWEETEVITAIIEVADNLMLAAGSNAELEALLHALKRKLD' A
#
# COMPACT_ATOMS: atom_id res chain seq x y z
N MET A 1 -13.94 -7.43 6.17
CA MET A 1 -12.61 -7.16 6.75
C MET A 1 -11.66 -8.12 6.07
N SER A 2 -10.62 -7.60 5.42
CA SER A 2 -9.59 -8.44 4.79
C SER A 2 -8.79 -9.16 5.88
N ASP A 3 -8.70 -10.49 5.78
CA ASP A 3 -7.93 -11.31 6.71
C ASP A 3 -6.46 -11.37 6.26
N ILE A 4 -5.70 -10.33 6.61
CA ILE A 4 -4.27 -10.23 6.29
C ILE A 4 -3.46 -10.64 7.53
N PRO A 5 -2.67 -11.72 7.47
CA PRO A 5 -1.88 -12.16 8.61
C PRO A 5 -0.79 -11.15 8.98
N SER A 6 -0.46 -11.10 10.27
CA SER A 6 0.66 -10.28 10.76
C SER A 6 2.00 -10.77 10.21
N PRO A 7 3.00 -9.88 9.99
CA PRO A 7 4.33 -10.29 9.55
C PRO A 7 4.96 -11.32 10.48
N THR A 8 5.45 -12.43 9.93
CA THR A 8 6.11 -13.51 10.68
C THR A 8 7.64 -13.39 10.69
N LEU A 9 8.20 -12.60 9.78
CA LEU A 9 9.65 -12.38 9.63
C LEU A 9 10.07 -10.98 10.12
N PRO A 10 11.28 -10.85 10.72
CA PRO A 10 11.79 -9.58 11.21
C PRO A 10 12.13 -8.61 10.07
N MET A 11 12.16 -7.31 10.38
CA MET A 11 12.62 -6.30 9.44
C MET A 11 14.04 -6.59 8.96
N GLY A 12 14.27 -6.45 7.65
CA GLY A 12 15.56 -6.73 7.01
C GLY A 12 15.74 -8.15 6.47
N ASP A 13 14.83 -9.07 6.79
CA ASP A 13 14.81 -10.40 6.16
C ASP A 13 14.44 -10.29 4.67
N GLU A 14 15.21 -10.96 3.81
CA GLU A 14 15.05 -10.91 2.35
C GLU A 14 13.70 -11.48 1.87
N ASN A 15 13.14 -12.43 2.60
CA ASN A 15 11.87 -13.08 2.27
C ASN A 15 10.66 -12.30 2.79
N ARG A 16 10.87 -11.31 3.66
CA ARG A 16 9.77 -10.55 4.26
C ARG A 16 8.91 -9.85 3.23
N HIS A 17 9.50 -9.37 2.14
CA HIS A 17 8.73 -8.74 1.06
C HIS A 17 7.85 -9.75 0.33
N LEU A 18 8.39 -10.94 -0.01
CA LEU A 18 7.63 -12.02 -0.63
C LEU A 18 6.46 -12.45 0.26
N PHE A 19 6.68 -12.60 1.56
CA PHE A 19 5.61 -12.99 2.49
C PHE A 19 4.53 -11.92 2.61
N CYS A 20 4.91 -10.63 2.51
CA CYS A 20 3.96 -9.54 2.44
C CYS A 20 3.08 -9.65 1.18
N GLN A 21 3.68 -9.95 0.02
CA GLN A 21 2.92 -10.15 -1.23
C GLN A 21 1.91 -11.30 -1.08
N MET A 22 2.35 -12.46 -0.56
CA MET A 22 1.48 -13.61 -0.34
C MET A 22 0.34 -13.31 0.64
N ALA A 23 0.61 -12.51 1.68
CA ALA A 23 -0.39 -12.13 2.68
C ALA A 23 -1.49 -11.23 2.12
N VAL A 24 -1.18 -10.42 1.10
CA VAL A 24 -2.15 -9.50 0.47
C VAL A 24 -2.80 -10.07 -0.79
N GLU A 25 -2.22 -11.12 -1.39
CA GLU A 25 -2.65 -11.69 -2.66
C GLU A 25 -4.11 -12.16 -2.63
N LEU A 26 -4.48 -13.04 -1.69
CA LEU A 26 -5.84 -13.57 -1.63
C LEU A 26 -6.89 -12.48 -1.37
N PRO A 27 -6.72 -11.58 -0.37
CA PRO A 27 -7.67 -10.48 -0.19
C PRO A 27 -7.76 -9.53 -1.38
N LEU A 28 -6.68 -9.37 -2.15
CA LEU A 28 -6.69 -8.55 -3.37
C LEU A 28 -7.48 -9.23 -4.50
N GLN A 29 -7.34 -10.55 -4.65
CA GLN A 29 -8.13 -11.32 -5.62
C GLN A 29 -9.63 -11.24 -5.29
N ASP A 30 -10.00 -11.34 -4.02
CA ASP A 30 -11.39 -11.17 -3.57
C ASP A 30 -11.94 -9.77 -3.94
N LEU A 31 -11.13 -8.72 -3.74
CA LEU A 31 -11.50 -7.35 -4.13
C LEU A 31 -11.69 -7.21 -5.64
N ILE A 32 -10.82 -7.83 -6.43
CA ILE A 32 -10.93 -7.84 -7.89
C ILE A 32 -12.22 -8.56 -8.31
N GLU A 33 -12.49 -9.72 -7.72
CA GLU A 33 -13.71 -10.50 -8.01
C GLU A 33 -14.98 -9.71 -7.68
N ASP A 34 -15.00 -9.01 -6.54
CA ASP A 34 -16.15 -8.18 -6.14
C ASP A 34 -16.37 -7.01 -7.10
N ALA A 35 -15.31 -6.39 -7.60
CA ALA A 35 -15.41 -5.34 -8.62
C ALA A 35 -15.92 -5.90 -9.95
N VAL A 36 -15.45 -7.07 -10.37
CA VAL A 36 -15.93 -7.75 -11.57
C VAL A 36 -17.41 -8.11 -11.45
N LYS A 37 -17.86 -8.62 -10.30
CA LYS A 37 -19.29 -8.87 -10.00
C LYS A 37 -20.14 -7.60 -10.06
N ALA A 38 -19.56 -6.45 -9.77
CA ALA A 38 -20.23 -5.15 -9.90
C ALA A 38 -20.32 -4.65 -11.35
N GLY A 39 -19.69 -5.35 -12.31
CA GLY A 39 -19.79 -5.09 -13.74
C GLY A 39 -18.57 -4.38 -14.35
N TRP A 40 -17.48 -4.25 -13.61
CA TRP A 40 -16.21 -3.76 -14.16
C TRP A 40 -15.45 -4.90 -14.88
N GLU A 41 -14.73 -4.57 -15.93
CA GLU A 41 -13.78 -5.47 -16.58
C GLU A 41 -12.59 -5.75 -15.64
N GLU A 42 -12.07 -6.97 -15.66
CA GLU A 42 -10.98 -7.34 -14.76
C GLU A 42 -9.71 -6.49 -15.01
N THR A 43 -9.42 -6.18 -16.27
CA THR A 43 -8.23 -5.41 -16.66
C THR A 43 -8.30 -3.95 -16.22
N GLU A 44 -9.48 -3.32 -16.24
CA GLU A 44 -9.64 -1.95 -15.74
C GLU A 44 -9.53 -1.90 -14.22
N VAL A 45 -10.05 -2.91 -13.51
CA VAL A 45 -9.93 -3.01 -12.05
C VAL A 45 -8.46 -3.14 -11.65
N ILE A 46 -7.72 -4.07 -12.27
CA ILE A 46 -6.30 -4.28 -11.97
C ILE A 46 -5.49 -3.02 -12.27
N THR A 47 -5.77 -2.35 -13.40
CA THR A 47 -5.09 -1.10 -13.77
C THR A 47 -5.35 0.00 -12.74
N ALA A 48 -6.62 0.19 -12.34
CA ALA A 48 -6.99 1.17 -11.34
C ALA A 48 -6.35 0.88 -9.97
N ILE A 49 -6.27 -0.39 -9.56
CA ILE A 49 -5.60 -0.79 -8.31
C ILE A 49 -4.12 -0.42 -8.34
N ILE A 50 -3.43 -0.69 -9.46
CA ILE A 50 -2.01 -0.34 -9.62
C ILE A 50 -1.82 1.18 -9.51
N GLU A 51 -2.64 1.96 -10.21
CA GLU A 51 -2.57 3.43 -10.20
C GLU A 51 -2.86 4.00 -8.80
N VAL A 52 -3.85 3.45 -8.08
CA VAL A 52 -4.15 3.86 -6.70
C VAL A 52 -2.99 3.51 -5.77
N ALA A 53 -2.42 2.32 -5.88
CA ALA A 53 -1.28 1.90 -5.06
C ALA A 53 -0.04 2.78 -5.28
N ASP A 54 0.26 3.15 -6.53
CA ASP A 54 1.36 4.04 -6.87
C ASP A 54 1.14 5.45 -6.30
N ASN A 55 -0.06 6.00 -6.47
CA ASN A 55 -0.43 7.30 -5.92
C ASN A 55 -0.31 7.34 -4.39
N LEU A 56 -0.68 6.26 -3.69
CA LEU A 56 -0.52 6.16 -2.24
C LEU A 56 0.96 6.18 -1.83
N MET A 57 1.84 5.53 -2.59
CA MET A 57 3.29 5.54 -2.34
C MET A 57 3.88 6.94 -2.57
N LEU A 58 3.50 7.61 -3.67
CA LEU A 58 3.92 8.99 -3.95
C LEU A 58 3.47 9.96 -2.85
N ALA A 59 2.22 9.84 -2.40
CA ALA A 59 1.69 10.64 -1.30
C ALA A 59 2.44 10.40 0.01
N ALA A 60 2.78 9.14 0.33
CA ALA A 60 3.56 8.82 1.53
C ALA A 60 4.95 9.49 1.52
N GLY A 61 5.62 9.49 0.37
CA GLY A 61 6.91 10.18 0.19
C GLY A 61 6.78 11.70 0.38
N SER A 62 5.81 12.33 -0.28
CA SER A 62 5.54 13.77 -0.17
C SER A 62 5.21 14.18 1.27
N ASN A 63 4.39 13.39 1.96
CA ASN A 63 4.03 13.64 3.35
C ASN A 63 5.24 13.55 4.28
N ALA A 64 6.14 12.58 4.07
CA ALA A 64 7.36 12.43 4.87
C ALA A 64 8.31 13.64 4.69
N GLU A 65 8.43 14.15 3.46
CA GLU A 65 9.21 15.36 3.16
C GLU A 65 8.62 16.59 3.86
N LEU A 66 7.30 16.78 3.76
CA LEU A 66 6.61 17.88 4.43
C LEU A 66 6.80 17.83 5.95
N GLU A 67 6.67 16.65 6.56
CA GLU A 67 6.88 16.48 8.00
C GLU A 67 8.30 16.83 8.43
N ALA A 68 9.31 16.43 7.64
CA ALA A 68 10.70 16.80 7.90
C ALA A 68 10.92 18.33 7.84
N LEU A 69 10.30 19.01 6.87
CA LEU A 69 10.36 20.48 6.76
C LEU A 69 9.67 21.17 7.94
N LEU A 70 8.49 20.69 8.34
CA LEU A 70 7.79 21.21 9.51
C LEU A 70 8.62 21.05 10.80
N HIS A 71 9.28 19.89 10.96
CA HIS A 71 10.17 19.65 12.10
C HIS A 71 11.40 20.55 12.07
N ALA A 72 11.98 20.83 10.90
CA ALA A 72 13.08 21.77 10.76
C ALA A 72 12.67 23.22 11.05
N LEU A 73 11.48 23.63 10.63
CA LEU A 73 10.94 24.96 10.92
C LEU A 73 10.67 25.17 12.41
N LYS A 74 10.03 24.19 13.08
CA LYS A 74 9.78 24.24 14.53
C LYS A 74 11.08 24.44 15.32
N ARG A 75 12.12 23.66 15.03
CA ARG A 75 13.45 23.78 15.66
C ARG A 75 14.16 25.11 15.45
N LYS A 76 13.79 25.90 14.42
CA LYS A 76 14.37 27.24 14.19
C LYS A 76 13.62 28.35 14.91
N LEU A 77 12.39 28.07 15.34
CA LEU A 77 11.54 29.02 16.07
C LEU A 77 11.74 28.90 17.60
N ASP A 78 12.23 27.75 18.06
CA ASP A 78 12.74 27.52 19.42
C ASP A 78 14.17 28.08 19.59
#